data_AF-A0A6P6NWG6-F1
#
_entry.id   AF-A0A6P6NWG6-F1
#
_cell.length_a   1.000
_cell.length_b   1.000
_cell.length_c   1.000
_cell.angle_alpha   90.00
_cell.angle_beta   90.00
_cell.angle_gamma   90.00
#
_symmetry.space_group_name_H-M   'P 1'
#
loop_
_entity.id
_entity.type
_entity.pdbx_description
1 polymer ?
#
loop_
_entity_poly.entity_id
_entity_poly.type
_entity_poly.pdbx_seq_one_letter_code
_entity_poly.pdbx_strand_id
1 'polypeptide(L)'
;MKTLFVLYYYFCFLHRLQSCNLTAQSCESLSSALQSSNSFLRELELSNNDLEDSGVKLLSDGLKSPNCQLEILRLQSCNLTAQSCESLSSALQSSNSFLRELELSNNDLEDSGVKLLSDGLKSPNCQLEILR
;
A
#
# COMPACT_ATOMS: atom_id res chain seq x y z
N MET A 1 -9.71 -10.12 26.84
CA MET A 1 -8.47 -10.90 26.66
C MET A 1 -8.72 -12.09 25.71
N LYS A 2 -9.23 -11.84 24.48
CA LYS A 2 -9.51 -12.88 23.47
C LYS A 2 -9.28 -12.45 22.01
N THR A 3 -8.56 -11.35 21.75
CA THR A 3 -8.29 -10.88 20.38
C THR A 3 -6.81 -11.00 19.99
N LEU A 4 -6.00 -11.70 20.80
CA LEU A 4 -4.53 -11.70 20.71
C LEU A 4 -3.91 -12.95 20.05
N PHE A 5 -4.69 -13.86 19.48
CA PHE A 5 -4.17 -15.19 19.06
C PHE A 5 -4.29 -15.54 17.57
N VAL A 6 -4.68 -14.62 16.69
CA VAL A 6 -4.71 -14.90 15.24
C VAL A 6 -3.42 -14.46 14.53
N LEU A 7 -2.50 -13.77 15.23
CA LEU A 7 -1.28 -13.21 14.62
C LEU A 7 0.02 -13.97 14.95
N TYR A 8 -0.06 -15.06 15.71
CA TYR A 8 1.09 -15.91 16.00
C TYR A 8 0.82 -17.30 15.40
N TYR A 9 1.71 -17.74 14.52
CA TYR A 9 1.71 -19.04 13.83
C TYR A 9 0.74 -19.13 12.64
N TYR A 10 1.22 -18.85 11.42
CA TYR A 10 1.26 -19.78 10.29
C TYR A 10 1.77 -19.05 9.03
N PHE A 11 3.06 -19.21 8.78
CA PHE A 11 3.75 -19.30 7.48
C PHE A 11 2.95 -18.91 6.20
N CYS A 12 3.09 -17.67 5.72
CA CYS A 12 3.41 -17.33 4.31
C CYS A 12 3.55 -15.82 4.14
N PHE A 13 4.58 -15.41 3.39
CA PHE A 13 5.08 -14.05 3.14
C PHE A 13 4.12 -13.05 2.47
N LEU A 14 2.85 -13.41 2.29
CA LEU A 14 1.87 -12.68 1.49
C LEU A 14 0.50 -12.71 2.16
N HIS A 15 -0.01 -11.53 2.53
CA HIS A 15 -1.39 -11.40 3.01
C HIS A 15 -2.32 -11.07 1.83
N ARG A 16 -3.08 -12.09 1.39
CA ARG A 16 -4.09 -11.95 0.34
C ARG A 16 -5.43 -11.54 0.96
N LEU A 17 -5.82 -10.31 0.71
CA LEU A 17 -7.11 -9.73 1.10
C LEU A 17 -7.91 -9.29 -0.15
N GLN A 18 -7.66 -9.93 -1.29
CA GLN A 18 -8.36 -9.66 -2.54
C GLN A 18 -9.86 -9.97 -2.42
N SER A 19 -10.72 -9.06 -2.91
CA SER A 19 -12.17 -9.25 -2.91
C SER A 19 -12.77 -9.57 -1.53
N CYS A 20 -12.22 -8.96 -0.48
CA CYS A 20 -12.65 -9.16 0.91
C CYS A 20 -13.69 -8.13 1.37
N ASN A 21 -14.24 -7.31 0.47
CA ASN A 21 -15.13 -6.18 0.78
C ASN A 21 -14.50 -5.20 1.78
N LEU A 22 -13.18 -4.99 1.68
CA LEU A 22 -12.50 -3.97 2.45
C LEU A 22 -12.88 -2.58 1.93
N THR A 23 -12.92 -1.63 2.85
CA THR A 23 -13.20 -0.22 2.55
C THR A 23 -12.07 0.66 3.08
N ALA A 24 -12.18 1.97 2.84
CA ALA A 24 -11.28 2.97 3.44
C ALA A 24 -11.10 2.78 4.97
N GLN A 25 -12.15 2.41 5.70
CA GLN A 25 -12.09 2.19 7.14
C GLN A 25 -11.16 1.02 7.53
N SER A 26 -11.10 -0.03 6.71
CA SER A 26 -10.18 -1.16 6.94
C SER A 26 -8.71 -0.73 6.82
N CYS A 27 -8.43 0.34 6.08
CA CYS A 27 -7.07 0.82 5.85
C CYS A 27 -6.43 1.45 7.10
N GLU A 28 -7.21 1.89 8.10
CA GLU A 28 -6.65 2.35 9.39
C GLU A 28 -5.95 1.19 10.12
N SER A 29 -6.58 0.02 10.13
CA SER A 29 -6.03 -1.18 10.77
C SER A 29 -4.83 -1.72 9.99
N LEU A 30 -4.91 -1.73 8.65
CA LEU A 30 -3.79 -2.13 7.79
C LEU A 30 -2.60 -1.18 7.93
N SER A 31 -2.85 0.13 7.95
CA SER A 31 -1.81 1.14 8.17
C SER A 31 -1.15 0.94 9.54
N SER A 32 -1.95 0.73 10.60
CA SER A 32 -1.42 0.42 11.93
C SER A 32 -0.56 -0.85 11.94
N ALA A 33 -0.94 -1.87 11.18
CA ALA A 33 -0.15 -3.09 11.03
C ALA A 33 1.17 -2.84 10.27
N LEU A 34 1.17 -2.01 9.23
CA LEU A 34 2.39 -1.61 8.52
C LEU A 34 3.36 -0.81 9.41
N GLN A 35 2.83 -0.04 10.37
CA GLN A 35 3.62 0.78 11.29
C GLN A 35 4.16 0.01 12.49
N SER A 36 3.63 -1.19 12.76
CA SER A 36 4.02 -2.02 13.91
C SER A 36 5.45 -2.53 13.75
N SER A 37 6.28 -2.36 14.79
CA SER A 37 7.65 -2.87 14.83
C SER A 37 7.76 -4.40 14.79
N ASN A 38 6.64 -5.10 15.04
CA ASN A 38 6.56 -6.56 14.97
C ASN A 38 6.04 -7.06 13.62
N SER A 39 5.79 -6.16 12.66
CA SER A 39 5.32 -6.54 11.33
C SER A 39 6.48 -6.98 10.46
N PHE A 40 6.36 -8.18 9.91
CA PHE A 40 7.28 -8.74 8.90
C PHE A 40 6.60 -8.85 7.53
N LEU A 41 5.54 -8.07 7.31
CA LEU A 41 4.75 -8.12 6.09
C LEU A 41 5.58 -7.61 4.91
N ARG A 42 5.86 -8.51 3.95
CA ARG A 42 6.57 -8.17 2.70
C ARG A 42 5.62 -7.92 1.54
N GLU A 43 4.53 -8.67 1.47
CA GLU A 43 3.59 -8.57 0.36
C GLU A 43 2.15 -8.40 0.84
N LEU A 44 1.45 -7.44 0.26
CA LEU A 44 0.07 -7.10 0.58
C LEU A 44 -0.75 -7.02 -0.70
N GLU A 45 -1.70 -7.93 -0.82
CA GLU A 45 -2.61 -8.03 -1.95
C GLU A 45 -4.00 -7.54 -1.52
N LEU A 46 -4.43 -6.41 -2.08
CA LEU A 46 -5.67 -5.73 -1.74
C LEU A 46 -6.58 -5.51 -2.96
N SER A 47 -6.26 -6.11 -4.10
CA SER A 47 -7.01 -5.88 -5.34
C SER A 47 -8.50 -6.20 -5.21
N ASN A 48 -9.34 -5.54 -6.01
CA ASN A 48 -10.79 -5.70 -6.01
C ASN A 48 -11.45 -5.39 -4.64
N ASN A 49 -10.99 -4.35 -3.96
CA ASN A 49 -11.65 -3.79 -2.77
C ASN A 49 -11.88 -2.30 -2.98
N ASP A 50 -13.02 -1.77 -2.54
CA ASP A 50 -13.37 -0.35 -2.71
C ASP A 50 -12.69 0.50 -1.62
N LEU A 51 -11.38 0.66 -1.75
CA LEU A 51 -10.57 1.37 -0.76
C LEU A 51 -10.69 2.88 -0.89
N GLU A 52 -11.01 3.35 -2.10
CA GLU A 52 -11.04 4.76 -2.50
C GLU A 52 -9.68 5.47 -2.25
N ASP A 53 -9.59 6.74 -2.64
CA ASP A 53 -8.38 7.54 -2.40
C ASP A 53 -8.07 7.71 -0.90
N SER A 54 -9.11 7.74 -0.07
CA SER A 54 -8.98 7.90 1.38
C SER A 54 -8.31 6.69 2.05
N GLY A 55 -8.62 5.47 1.61
CA GLY A 55 -7.96 4.27 2.08
C GLY A 55 -6.49 4.22 1.67
N VAL A 56 -6.18 4.55 0.41
CA VAL A 56 -4.79 4.56 -0.08
C VAL A 56 -3.96 5.65 0.58
N LYS A 57 -4.55 6.78 0.96
CA LYS A 57 -3.87 7.79 1.77
C LYS A 57 -3.39 7.21 3.11
N LEU A 58 -4.25 6.48 3.81
CA LEU A 58 -3.90 5.83 5.09
C LEU A 58 -2.81 4.76 4.91
N LEU A 59 -2.90 3.95 3.84
CA LEU A 59 -1.86 2.97 3.51
C LEU A 59 -0.52 3.67 3.21
N SER A 60 -0.55 4.77 2.46
CA SER A 60 0.64 5.56 2.14
C SER A 60 1.32 6.13 3.39
N ASP A 61 0.54 6.55 4.39
CA ASP A 61 1.07 6.94 5.71
C ASP A 61 1.75 5.77 6.43
N GLY A 62 1.18 4.56 6.31
CA GLY A 62 1.80 3.33 6.81
C GLY A 62 3.14 2.99 6.12
N LEU A 63 3.20 3.13 4.80
CA LEU A 63 4.40 2.88 3.98
C LEU A 63 5.57 3.83 4.31
N LYS A 64 5.27 5.02 4.85
CA LYS A 64 6.29 6.01 5.24
C LYS A 64 6.94 5.69 6.60
N SER A 65 6.41 4.73 7.34
CA SER A 65 6.94 4.34 8.66
C SER A 65 8.30 3.67 8.56
N PRO A 66 9.25 3.97 9.46
CA PRO A 66 10.55 3.28 9.51
C PRO A 66 10.44 1.80 9.90
N ASN A 67 9.30 1.37 10.45
CA ASN A 67 9.04 -0.03 10.76
C ASN A 67 8.42 -0.79 9.58
N CYS A 68 7.95 -0.07 8.55
CA CYS A 68 7.31 -0.70 7.40
C CYS A 68 8.35 -1.47 6.61
N GLN A 69 7.97 -2.67 6.21
CA GLN A 69 8.85 -3.65 5.60
C GLN A 69 8.27 -4.20 4.29
N LEU A 70 7.23 -3.53 3.77
CA LEU A 70 6.46 -3.95 2.60
C LEU A 70 7.25 -3.70 1.31
N GLU A 71 7.40 -4.75 0.52
CA GLU A 71 8.10 -4.77 -0.77
C GLU A 71 7.11 -4.81 -1.94
N ILE A 72 5.95 -5.46 -1.77
CA ILE A 72 4.94 -5.62 -2.83
C ILE A 72 3.58 -5.14 -2.35
N LEU A 73 2.97 -4.23 -3.10
CA LEU A 73 1.60 -3.74 -2.86
C LEU A 73 0.76 -3.86 -4.14
N ARG A 74 -0.37 -4.56 -4.05
CA ARG A 74 -1.30 -4.72 -5.16
C ARG A 74 -2.64 -4.07 -4.85
N LEU A 75 -3.02 -3.12 -5.70
CA LEU A 75 -4.20 -2.26 -5.57
C LEU A 75 -5.01 -2.24 -6.88
N GLN A 76 -4.98 -3.35 -7.64
CA GLN A 76 -5.72 -3.44 -8.89
C GLN A 76 -7.23 -3.32 -8.62
N SER A 77 -7.95 -2.50 -9.39
CA SER A 77 -9.41 -2.35 -9.25
C SER A 77 -9.84 -1.95 -7.83
N CYS A 78 -9.23 -0.89 -7.29
CA CYS A 78 -9.51 -0.38 -5.95
C CYS A 78 -10.25 0.96 -5.89
N ASN A 79 -10.86 1.36 -7.02
CA ASN A 79 -11.59 2.63 -7.18
C ASN A 79 -10.73 3.86 -6.86
N LEU A 80 -9.50 3.85 -7.39
CA LEU A 80 -8.52 4.90 -7.16
C LEU A 80 -8.56 5.94 -8.27
N THR A 81 -8.33 7.20 -7.89
CA THR A 81 -8.21 8.33 -8.83
C THR A 81 -6.79 8.93 -8.80
N ALA A 82 -6.57 10.01 -9.54
CA ALA A 82 -5.33 10.79 -9.47
C ALA A 82 -4.95 11.24 -8.04
N GLN A 83 -5.91 11.38 -7.12
CA GLN A 83 -5.63 11.78 -5.74
C GLN A 83 -4.86 10.70 -4.96
N SER A 84 -5.14 9.42 -5.20
CA SER A 84 -4.34 8.31 -4.65
C SER A 84 -2.87 8.39 -5.08
N CYS A 85 -2.61 8.83 -6.32
CA CYS A 85 -1.27 8.93 -6.89
C CYS A 85 -0.41 9.98 -6.18
N GLU A 86 -1.01 11.06 -5.68
CA GLU A 86 -0.31 12.05 -4.84
C GLU A 86 0.20 11.40 -3.55
N SER A 87 -0.65 10.62 -2.89
CA SER A 87 -0.32 9.93 -1.63
C SER A 87 0.76 8.86 -1.84
N LEU A 88 0.59 8.04 -2.90
CA LEU A 88 1.57 7.02 -3.27
C LEU A 88 2.90 7.63 -3.70
N SER A 89 2.89 8.72 -4.47
CA SER A 89 4.10 9.46 -4.83
C SER A 89 4.83 9.96 -3.58
N SER A 90 4.11 10.53 -2.61
CA SER A 90 4.70 10.92 -1.32
C SER A 90 5.34 9.74 -0.58
N ALA A 91 4.71 8.56 -0.59
CA ALA A 91 5.28 7.36 0.01
C ALA A 91 6.54 6.88 -0.71
N LEU A 92 6.55 6.87 -2.04
CA LEU A 92 7.70 6.47 -2.87
C LEU A 92 8.91 7.40 -2.67
N GLN A 93 8.69 8.68 -2.35
CA GLN A 93 9.75 9.64 -2.10
C GLN A 93 10.36 9.53 -0.70
N SER A 94 9.71 8.81 0.22
CA SER A 94 10.18 8.64 1.60
C SER A 94 11.42 7.75 1.67
N SER A 95 12.41 8.16 2.45
CA SER A 95 13.61 7.36 2.72
C SER A 95 13.34 6.05 3.47
N ASN A 96 12.15 5.89 4.05
CA ASN A 96 11.75 4.71 4.80
C ASN A 96 10.99 3.68 3.96
N SER A 97 10.61 4.00 2.72
CA SER A 97 9.86 3.08 1.89
C SER A 97 10.76 1.97 1.34
N PHE A 98 10.33 0.72 1.51
CA PHE A 98 10.99 -0.47 0.96
C PHE A 98 10.26 -1.03 -0.27
N LEU A 99 9.25 -0.30 -0.79
CA LEU A 99 8.39 -0.79 -1.84
C LEU A 99 9.17 -0.98 -3.16
N ARG A 100 9.11 -2.19 -3.70
CA ARG A 100 9.76 -2.63 -4.95
C ARG A 100 8.77 -2.85 -6.08
N GLU A 101 7.56 -3.29 -5.75
CA GLU A 101 6.50 -3.53 -6.73
C GLU A 101 5.19 -2.87 -6.30
N LEU A 102 4.60 -2.11 -7.22
CA LEU A 102 3.31 -1.46 -7.07
C LEU A 102 2.45 -1.78 -8.30
N GLU A 103 1.29 -2.38 -8.06
CA GLU A 103 0.30 -2.72 -9.09
C GLU A 103 -0.95 -1.85 -8.88
N LEU A 104 -1.30 -1.03 -9.87
CA LEU A 104 -2.41 -0.08 -9.85
C LEU A 104 -3.35 -0.25 -11.05
N SER A 105 -3.17 -1.28 -11.88
CA SER A 105 -4.01 -1.49 -13.06
C SER A 105 -5.51 -1.50 -12.74
N ASN A 106 -6.33 -1.19 -13.75
CA ASN A 106 -7.79 -1.09 -13.63
C ASN A 106 -8.26 -0.07 -12.56
N ASN A 107 -7.55 1.05 -12.40
CA ASN A 107 -8.01 2.25 -11.69
C ASN A 107 -8.04 3.45 -12.65
N ASP A 108 -8.85 4.45 -12.34
CA ASP A 108 -9.03 5.64 -13.18
C ASP A 108 -8.07 6.76 -12.74
N LEU A 109 -6.77 6.53 -12.94
CA LEU A 109 -5.73 7.43 -12.42
C LEU A 109 -5.57 8.72 -13.26
N GLU A 110 -6.10 8.73 -14.47
CA GLU A 110 -5.88 9.77 -15.49
C GLU A 110 -4.39 10.06 -15.81
N ASP A 111 -4.13 10.90 -16.82
CA ASP A 111 -2.77 11.37 -17.13
C ASP A 111 -2.17 12.17 -15.96
N SER A 112 -3.01 12.81 -15.16
CA SER A 112 -2.62 13.60 -13.98
C SER A 112 -2.02 12.71 -12.90
N GLY A 113 -2.61 11.54 -12.61
CA GLY A 113 -2.06 10.56 -11.68
C GLY A 113 -0.75 9.95 -12.16
N VAL A 114 -0.65 9.62 -13.46
CA VAL A 114 0.59 9.10 -14.06
C VAL A 114 1.74 10.11 -13.91
N LYS A 115 1.46 11.40 -14.09
CA LYS A 115 2.45 12.46 -13.87
C LYS A 115 2.92 12.53 -12.41
N LEU A 116 2.00 12.44 -11.44
CA LEU A 116 2.33 12.45 -10.01
C LEU A 116 3.21 11.25 -9.61
N LEU A 117 2.87 10.05 -10.09
CA LEU A 117 3.70 8.85 -9.88
C LEU A 117 5.08 9.02 -10.54
N SER A 118 5.11 9.50 -11.79
CA SER A 118 6.36 9.76 -12.51
C SER A 118 7.29 10.72 -11.78
N ASP A 119 6.75 11.73 -11.09
CA ASP A 119 7.55 12.64 -10.27
C ASP A 119 8.07 11.95 -9.00
N GLY A 120 7.28 11.07 -8.38
CA GLY A 120 7.72 10.26 -7.24
C GLY A 120 8.86 9.30 -7.57
N LEU A 121 8.79 8.67 -8.75
CA LEU A 121 9.83 7.76 -9.26
C LEU A 121 11.19 8.43 -9.50
N LYS A 122 11.23 9.75 -9.70
CA LYS A 122 12.49 10.50 -9.89
C LYS A 122 13.24 10.73 -8.58
N SER A 123 12.62 10.47 -7.43
CA SER A 123 13.27 10.67 -6.14
C SER A 123 14.45 9.71 -5.96
N PRO A 124 15.59 10.18 -5.42
CA PRO A 124 16.72 9.31 -5.12
C PRO A 124 16.41 8.27 -4.03
N ASN A 125 15.33 8.47 -3.26
CA ASN A 125 14.88 7.53 -2.26
C ASN A 125 13.94 6.46 -2.81
N CYS A 126 13.44 6.63 -4.05
CA CYS A 126 12.51 5.68 -4.63
C CYS A 126 13.24 4.36 -4.93
N GLN A 127 12.73 3.26 -4.39
CA GLN A 127 13.27 1.92 -4.56
C GLN A 127 12.42 1.06 -5.51
N LEU A 128 11.38 1.65 -6.12
CA LEU A 128 10.42 0.91 -6.95
C LEU A 128 11.09 0.41 -8.23
N GLU A 129 10.95 -0.88 -8.49
CA GLU A 129 11.51 -1.57 -9.65
C GLU A 129 10.42 -1.88 -10.68
N ILE A 130 9.20 -2.14 -10.21
CA ILE A 130 8.06 -2.53 -11.03
C ILE A 130 6.87 -1.65 -10.68
N LEU A 131 6.36 -0.94 -11.67
CA LEU A 131 5.06 -0.27 -11.66
C LEU A 131 4.20 -0.85 -12.77
N ARG A 132 2.98 -1.28 -12.46
CA ARG A 132 2.01 -1.84 -13.41
C ARG A 132 0.65 -1.20 -13.25
#